data_AF-A0A7N2L3W3-F1
#
_entry.id   AF-A0A7N2L3W3-F1
#
_cell.length_a   1.000
_cell.length_b   1.000
_cell.length_c   1.000
_cell.angle_alpha   90.00
_cell.angle_beta   90.00
_cell.angle_gamma   90.00
#
_symmetry.space_group_name_H-M   'P 1'
#
loop_
_entity.id
_entity.type
_entity.pdbx_description
1 polymer ?
#
loop_
_entity_poly.entity_id
_entity_poly.type
_entity_poly.pdbx_seq_one_letter_code
_entity_poly.pdbx_strand_id
1 'polypeptide(L)'
;MEDEELTKSLLVAQQPGNIRIISNGVGSNDTGASASASASASGVTVVLLLSAFVTACSAFTGGFVVGYSAPAESGIIADLGLSTAEYSVFGSIMTIGGMIGAVISGKLADIIGRKNTMWILDMFYIMGWLAIYFAKGAWLLDLGRLSLGFGFGLTCYAAPIYLSEITPKNLRGGFTSVTMAMIPFSLTVAYLIGSVVNWRALALIGAIPCLFLLFGLFFIPESPRWLAKIGREKEFEAALQCLRGKNVNTSEEAADIKVTQ
;
A
#
# COMPACT_ATOMS: atom_id res chain seq x y z
N MET A 1 31.39 13.03 -43.30
CA MET A 1 32.69 13.03 -42.59
C MET A 1 32.51 13.09 -41.06
N GLU A 2 31.33 13.43 -40.53
CA GLU A 2 31.07 13.40 -39.07
C GLU A 2 30.44 12.07 -38.56
N ASP A 3 29.76 11.28 -39.40
CA ASP A 3 29.14 10.01 -38.95
C ASP A 3 30.10 8.81 -38.83
N GLU A 4 31.28 8.88 -39.45
CA GLU A 4 32.28 7.80 -39.39
C GLU A 4 33.16 7.89 -38.12
N GLU A 5 33.25 9.08 -37.51
CA GLU A 5 34.00 9.33 -36.28
C GLU A 5 33.19 8.94 -35.02
N LEU A 6 31.87 9.13 -35.06
CA LEU A 6 30.97 8.71 -33.97
C LEU A 6 30.89 7.18 -33.85
N THR A 7 30.93 6.49 -35.00
CA THR A 7 30.88 5.02 -35.06
C THR A 7 32.19 4.38 -34.59
N LYS A 8 33.35 5.03 -34.82
CA LYS A 8 34.65 4.60 -34.25
C LYS A 8 34.74 4.86 -32.74
N SER A 9 34.09 5.91 -32.25
CA SER A 9 34.04 6.24 -30.81
C SER A 9 33.21 5.25 -29.99
N LEU A 10 32.17 4.65 -30.58
CA LEU A 10 31.33 3.64 -29.94
C LEU A 10 31.92 2.21 -29.95
N LEU A 11 32.91 1.92 -30.81
CA LEU A 11 33.58 0.61 -30.85
C LEU A 11 34.79 0.49 -29.91
N VAL A 12 35.26 1.59 -29.30
CA VAL A 12 36.43 1.59 -28.39
C VAL A 12 36.05 1.39 -26.92
N ALA A 13 34.78 1.57 -26.53
CA ALA A 13 34.35 1.46 -25.13
C ALA A 13 34.03 0.02 -24.66
N GLN A 14 34.16 -0.99 -25.53
CA GLN A 14 33.85 -2.38 -25.20
C GLN A 14 35.05 -3.29 -25.40
N GLN A 15 36.02 -3.21 -24.48
CA GLN A 15 37.05 -4.26 -24.32
C GLN A 15 36.75 -5.14 -23.09
N PRO A 16 36.76 -6.47 -23.27
CA PRO A 16 36.63 -7.44 -22.20
C PRO A 16 38.00 -7.79 -21.60
N GLY A 17 38.04 -8.04 -20.30
CA GLY A 17 39.08 -8.87 -19.70
C GLY A 17 39.93 -8.21 -18.62
N ASN A 18 39.71 -8.62 -17.38
CA ASN A 18 40.83 -9.04 -16.52
C ASN A 18 40.33 -10.02 -15.45
N ILE A 19 40.13 -11.28 -15.87
CA ILE A 19 40.15 -12.42 -14.95
C ILE A 19 41.62 -12.73 -14.70
N ARG A 20 42.14 -12.39 -13.53
CA ARG A 20 43.43 -12.90 -13.05
C ARG A 20 43.18 -14.10 -12.15
N ILE A 21 43.44 -15.28 -12.68
CA ILE A 21 43.68 -16.49 -11.90
C ILE A 21 45.13 -16.43 -11.40
N ILE A 22 45.34 -16.43 -10.09
CA ILE A 22 46.64 -16.73 -9.49
C ILE A 22 46.46 -17.98 -8.61
N SER A 23 47.23 -19.01 -8.98
CA SER A 23 47.36 -20.30 -8.32
C SER A 23 48.27 -20.23 -7.09
N ASN A 24 47.95 -21.08 -6.11
CA ASN A 24 48.60 -21.43 -4.84
C ASN A 24 50.10 -21.13 -4.65
N GLY A 25 50.44 -20.61 -3.46
CA GLY A 25 51.77 -20.58 -2.85
C GLY A 25 51.70 -20.33 -1.33
N VAL A 26 52.23 -21.28 -0.57
CA VAL A 26 52.34 -21.41 0.90
C VAL A 26 53.05 -20.22 1.58
N GLY A 27 52.61 -19.83 2.79
CA GLY A 27 53.45 -19.06 3.74
C GLY A 27 52.73 -18.18 4.78
N SER A 28 52.61 -18.72 6.00
CA SER A 28 52.77 -18.08 7.33
C SER A 28 52.00 -16.79 7.71
N ASN A 29 51.18 -16.95 8.77
CA ASN A 29 50.86 -16.05 9.87
C ASN A 29 50.87 -14.54 9.63
N ASP A 30 49.70 -13.91 9.75
CA ASP A 30 49.53 -12.83 10.71
C ASP A 30 48.09 -12.74 11.24
N THR A 31 48.06 -12.47 12.54
CA THR A 31 46.94 -12.34 13.46
C THR A 31 45.91 -11.28 13.09
N GLY A 32 44.63 -11.59 13.34
CA GLY A 32 43.61 -10.59 13.68
C GLY A 32 42.40 -10.56 12.76
N ALA A 33 41.21 -10.63 13.38
CA ALA A 33 39.89 -10.32 12.81
C ALA A 33 39.18 -11.42 12.00
N SER A 34 38.94 -12.58 12.62
CA SER A 34 37.68 -13.31 12.39
C SER A 34 36.61 -12.79 13.36
N ALA A 35 36.30 -11.49 13.23
CA ALA A 35 35.04 -10.96 13.75
C ALA A 35 33.93 -11.67 12.95
N SER A 36 33.12 -12.42 13.68
CA SER A 36 31.85 -13.00 13.27
C SER A 36 31.09 -12.12 12.28
N ALA A 37 31.27 -12.37 10.98
CA ALA A 37 30.42 -11.87 9.91
C ALA A 37 29.13 -12.71 9.89
N SER A 38 28.34 -12.55 10.95
CA SER A 38 27.03 -13.17 11.12
C SER A 38 26.02 -12.12 11.60
N ALA A 39 25.81 -11.08 10.81
CA ALA A 39 24.68 -10.15 10.89
C ALA A 39 24.72 -9.34 9.59
N SER A 40 23.68 -9.19 8.78
CA SER A 40 22.26 -9.17 9.07
C SER A 40 21.49 -9.53 7.80
N ALA A 41 21.02 -10.77 7.70
CA ALA A 41 19.84 -11.02 6.88
C ALA A 41 18.69 -10.30 7.60
N SER A 42 18.29 -9.12 7.13
CA SER A 42 17.11 -8.41 7.65
C SER A 42 15.89 -9.30 7.43
N GLY A 43 15.62 -10.14 8.42
CA GLY A 43 14.58 -11.15 8.37
C GLY A 43 13.22 -10.48 8.25
N VAL A 44 12.41 -11.00 7.34
CA VAL A 44 11.00 -10.63 7.26
C VAL A 44 10.35 -10.98 8.61
N THR A 45 9.98 -9.96 9.38
CA THR A 45 9.38 -10.15 10.71
C THR A 45 7.87 -10.39 10.57
N VAL A 46 7.28 -11.16 11.49
CA VAL A 46 5.82 -11.41 11.52
C VAL A 46 5.01 -10.11 11.53
N VAL A 47 5.49 -9.09 12.25
CA VAL A 47 4.87 -7.76 12.32
C VAL A 47 4.91 -7.06 10.95
N LEU A 48 6.01 -7.19 10.21
CA LEU A 48 6.10 -6.65 8.85
C LEU A 48 5.12 -7.35 7.90
N LEU A 49 5.00 -8.68 7.99
CA LEU A 49 4.02 -9.45 7.22
C LEU A 49 2.58 -9.05 7.56
N LEU A 50 2.29 -8.89 8.86
CA LEU A 50 0.99 -8.42 9.33
C LEU A 50 0.68 -7.02 8.78
N SER A 51 1.61 -6.07 8.90
CA SER A 51 1.43 -4.72 8.36
C SER A 51 1.27 -4.71 6.84
N ALA A 52 2.00 -5.57 6.12
CA ALA A 52 1.84 -5.74 4.69
C ALA A 52 0.46 -6.34 4.33
N PHE A 53 0.00 -7.33 5.09
CA PHE A 53 -1.33 -7.91 4.92
C PHE A 53 -2.44 -6.87 5.15
N VAL A 54 -2.34 -6.07 6.22
CA VAL A 54 -3.31 -5.00 6.49
C VAL A 54 -3.33 -3.95 5.37
N THR A 55 -2.15 -3.59 4.86
CA THR A 55 -2.04 -2.68 3.71
C THR A 55 -2.65 -3.31 2.45
N ALA A 56 -2.43 -4.60 2.23
CA ALA A 56 -3.04 -5.35 1.13
C ALA A 56 -4.56 -5.42 1.25
N CYS A 57 -5.12 -5.60 2.45
CA CYS A 57 -6.57 -5.51 2.71
C CYS A 57 -7.12 -4.12 2.37
N SER A 58 -6.41 -3.05 2.72
CA SER A 58 -6.79 -1.68 2.34
C SER A 58 -6.81 -1.48 0.83
N ALA A 59 -5.78 -1.95 0.13
CA ALA A 59 -5.73 -1.92 -1.34
C ALA A 59 -6.84 -2.78 -1.99
N PHE A 60 -7.13 -3.94 -1.41
CA PHE A 60 -8.22 -4.81 -1.84
C PHE A 60 -9.57 -4.10 -1.70
N THR A 61 -9.90 -3.54 -0.53
CA THR A 61 -11.14 -2.77 -0.33
C THR A 61 -11.26 -1.65 -1.36
N GLY A 62 -10.18 -0.91 -1.62
CA GLY A 62 -10.16 0.13 -2.64
C GLY A 62 -10.46 -0.40 -4.05
N GLY A 63 -9.86 -1.52 -4.45
CA GLY A 63 -10.15 -2.17 -5.74
C GLY A 63 -11.58 -2.69 -5.83
N PHE A 64 -12.11 -3.26 -4.74
CA PHE A 64 -13.49 -3.74 -4.67
C PHE A 64 -14.50 -2.59 -4.84
N VAL A 65 -14.25 -1.45 -4.19
CA VAL A 65 -15.05 -0.24 -4.35
C VAL A 65 -15.12 0.18 -5.81
N VAL A 66 -14.01 0.21 -6.54
CA VAL A 66 -14.00 0.57 -7.97
C VAL A 66 -14.76 -0.48 -8.80
N GLY A 67 -14.55 -1.77 -8.52
CA GLY A 67 -15.14 -2.87 -9.30
C GLY A 67 -16.63 -3.12 -9.05
N TYR A 68 -17.18 -2.63 -7.94
CA TYR A 68 -18.56 -2.85 -7.53
C TYR A 68 -19.61 -2.35 -8.52
N SER A 69 -19.38 -1.19 -9.16
CA SER A 69 -20.40 -0.53 -9.98
C SER A 69 -20.88 -1.42 -11.13
N ALA A 70 -19.96 -1.93 -11.94
CA ALA A 70 -20.34 -2.60 -13.18
C ALA A 70 -21.28 -3.81 -13.01
N PRO A 71 -21.05 -4.78 -12.10
CA PRO A 71 -22.01 -5.87 -11.90
C PRO A 71 -23.29 -5.42 -11.18
N ALA A 72 -23.25 -4.34 -10.40
CA ALA A 72 -24.40 -3.85 -9.64
C ALA A 72 -25.42 -3.06 -10.48
N GLU A 73 -25.03 -2.56 -11.67
CA GLU A 73 -25.84 -1.69 -12.52
C GLU A 73 -27.25 -2.21 -12.78
N SER A 74 -27.35 -3.41 -13.38
CA SER A 74 -28.63 -4.00 -13.76
C SER A 74 -29.53 -4.25 -12.55
N GLY A 75 -28.95 -4.68 -11.43
CA GLY A 75 -29.67 -4.94 -10.19
C GLY A 75 -30.17 -3.67 -9.50
N ILE A 76 -29.38 -2.60 -9.51
CA ILE A 76 -29.75 -1.30 -8.93
C ILE A 76 -30.87 -0.64 -9.74
N ILE A 77 -30.75 -0.62 -11.06
CA ILE A 77 -31.75 -0.03 -11.96
C ILE A 77 -33.09 -0.77 -11.82
N ALA A 78 -33.08 -2.10 -11.81
CA ALA A 78 -34.30 -2.90 -11.73
C ALA A 78 -34.99 -2.79 -10.35
N ASP A 79 -34.22 -2.75 -9.26
CA ASP A 79 -34.77 -2.75 -7.90
C ASP A 79 -35.26 -1.37 -7.45
N LEU A 80 -34.53 -0.31 -7.79
CA LEU A 80 -34.84 1.06 -7.37
C LEU A 80 -35.62 1.85 -8.44
N GLY A 81 -35.80 1.29 -9.63
CA GLY A 81 -36.48 1.95 -10.75
C GLY A 81 -35.73 3.18 -11.26
N LEU A 82 -34.41 3.21 -11.11
CA LEU A 82 -33.58 4.36 -11.47
C LEU A 82 -33.42 4.49 -12.98
N SER A 83 -33.36 5.72 -13.46
CA SER A 83 -32.97 6.00 -14.83
C SER A 83 -31.47 5.75 -15.05
N THR A 84 -31.06 5.48 -16.30
CA THR A 84 -29.65 5.35 -16.67
C THR A 84 -28.85 6.62 -16.34
N ALA A 85 -29.49 7.79 -16.39
CA ALA A 85 -28.87 9.06 -16.01
C ALA A 85 -28.55 9.11 -14.51
N GLU A 86 -29.47 8.71 -13.64
CA GLU A 86 -29.24 8.63 -12.19
C GLU A 86 -28.14 7.62 -11.85
N TYR A 87 -28.14 6.46 -12.51
CA TYR A 87 -27.07 5.49 -12.33
C TYR A 87 -25.69 6.01 -12.80
N SER A 88 -25.66 6.84 -13.85
CA SER A 88 -24.43 7.49 -14.30
C SER A 88 -23.91 8.50 -13.27
N VAL A 89 -24.80 9.18 -12.55
CA VAL A 89 -24.44 10.03 -11.40
C VAL A 89 -23.81 9.19 -10.29
N PHE A 90 -24.43 8.05 -9.95
CA PHE A 90 -23.86 7.10 -8.98
C PHE A 90 -22.44 6.65 -9.37
N GLY A 91 -22.18 6.33 -10.63
CA GLY A 91 -20.84 5.97 -11.09
C GLY A 91 -19.82 7.11 -10.96
N SER A 92 -20.22 8.33 -11.36
CA SER A 92 -19.32 9.49 -11.45
C SER A 92 -19.04 10.18 -10.11
N ILE A 93 -19.98 10.16 -9.16
CA ILE A 93 -19.81 10.81 -7.85
C ILE A 93 -18.69 10.18 -7.01
N MET A 94 -18.38 8.90 -7.25
CA MET A 94 -17.21 8.24 -6.68
C MET A 94 -15.92 8.99 -7.03
N THR A 95 -15.76 9.38 -8.30
CA THR A 95 -14.57 10.10 -8.79
C THR A 95 -14.43 11.45 -8.09
N ILE A 96 -15.55 12.17 -7.89
CA ILE A 96 -15.58 13.43 -7.16
C ILE A 96 -15.11 13.21 -5.71
N GLY A 97 -15.65 12.19 -5.02
CA GLY A 97 -15.20 11.82 -3.68
C GLY A 97 -13.71 11.48 -3.63
N GLY A 98 -13.24 10.73 -4.63
CA GLY A 98 -11.84 10.35 -4.79
C GLY A 98 -10.91 11.55 -5.00
N MET A 99 -11.32 12.53 -5.81
CA MET A 99 -10.56 13.77 -6.00
C MET A 99 -10.39 14.54 -4.68
N ILE A 100 -11.48 14.70 -3.93
CA ILE A 100 -11.45 15.40 -2.63
C ILE A 100 -10.57 14.63 -1.63
N GLY A 101 -10.74 13.30 -1.55
CA GLY A 101 -9.93 12.43 -0.70
C GLY A 101 -8.45 12.50 -1.05
N ALA A 102 -8.09 12.49 -2.33
CA ALA A 102 -6.71 12.57 -2.81
C ALA A 102 -6.05 13.91 -2.43
N VAL A 103 -6.74 15.04 -2.62
CA VAL A 103 -6.20 16.38 -2.24
C VAL A 103 -5.92 16.48 -0.74
N ILE A 104 -6.78 15.89 0.09
CA ILE A 104 -6.68 15.96 1.55
C ILE A 104 -5.68 14.92 2.09
N SER A 105 -5.49 13.80 1.38
CA SER A 105 -4.72 12.64 1.85
C SER A 105 -3.31 12.95 2.33
N GLY A 106 -2.54 13.76 1.59
CA GLY A 106 -1.16 14.09 1.94
C GLY A 106 -1.05 14.91 3.22
N LYS A 107 -1.88 15.96 3.35
CA LYS A 107 -1.92 16.79 4.56
C LYS A 107 -2.40 15.99 5.77
N LEU A 108 -3.42 15.15 5.57
CA LEU A 108 -3.98 14.33 6.65
C LEU A 108 -2.92 13.33 7.15
N ALA A 109 -2.32 12.56 6.27
CA ALA A 109 -1.30 11.56 6.62
C ALA A 109 -0.04 12.15 7.25
N ASP A 110 0.28 13.42 6.98
CA ASP A 110 1.37 14.13 7.62
C ASP A 110 1.02 14.64 9.03
N ILE A 111 -0.21 15.14 9.24
CA ILE A 111 -0.63 15.72 10.53
C ILE A 111 -1.00 14.64 11.52
N ILE A 112 -1.88 13.69 11.13
CA ILE A 112 -2.44 12.72 12.07
C ILE A 112 -1.70 11.37 12.06
N GLY A 113 -0.85 11.14 11.08
CA GLY A 113 -0.11 9.88 10.91
C GLY A 113 -0.75 8.93 9.90
N ARG A 114 -0.01 7.89 9.57
CA ARG A 114 -0.33 6.99 8.46
C ARG A 114 -1.33 5.94 8.92
N LYS A 115 -1.14 5.36 10.10
CA LYS A 115 -2.09 4.44 10.75
C LYS A 115 -3.42 5.13 11.03
N ASN A 116 -3.42 6.34 11.57
CA ASN A 116 -4.66 7.06 11.85
C ASN A 116 -5.41 7.48 10.57
N THR A 117 -4.68 7.78 9.49
CA THR A 117 -5.32 8.00 8.18
C THR A 117 -6.00 6.74 7.66
N MET A 118 -5.39 5.56 7.87
CA MET A 118 -6.01 4.28 7.53
C MET A 118 -7.28 3.99 8.36
N TRP A 119 -7.33 4.42 9.62
CA TRP A 119 -8.55 4.38 10.43
C TRP A 119 -9.67 5.23 9.83
N ILE A 120 -9.35 6.46 9.44
CA ILE A 120 -10.35 7.39 8.88
C ILE A 120 -10.92 6.86 7.58
N LEU A 121 -10.07 6.41 6.63
CA LEU A 121 -10.57 5.87 5.37
C LEU A 121 -11.41 4.61 5.58
N ASP A 122 -11.08 3.76 6.55
CA ASP A 122 -11.84 2.53 6.81
C ASP A 122 -13.23 2.85 7.37
N MET A 123 -13.34 3.86 8.24
CA MET A 123 -14.64 4.40 8.68
C MET A 123 -15.48 4.89 7.50
N PHE A 124 -14.88 5.61 6.54
CA PHE A 124 -15.59 6.04 5.32
C PHE A 124 -16.01 4.86 4.43
N TYR A 125 -15.21 3.80 4.37
CA TYR A 125 -15.58 2.57 3.66
C TYR A 125 -16.77 1.86 4.31
N ILE A 126 -16.73 1.63 5.62
CA ILE A 126 -17.82 0.98 6.35
C ILE A 126 -19.10 1.80 6.23
N MET A 127 -19.05 3.12 6.44
CA MET A 127 -20.21 4.00 6.26
C MET A 127 -20.76 3.95 4.84
N GLY A 128 -19.89 3.96 3.83
CA GLY A 128 -20.28 3.90 2.42
C GLY A 128 -20.97 2.59 2.05
N TRP A 129 -20.43 1.44 2.49
CA TRP A 129 -21.03 0.13 2.25
C TRP A 129 -22.38 -0.03 2.95
N LEU A 130 -22.49 0.43 4.19
CA LEU A 130 -23.75 0.39 4.93
C LEU A 130 -24.81 1.31 4.28
N ALA A 131 -24.42 2.51 3.85
CA ALA A 131 -25.32 3.42 3.15
C ALA A 131 -25.85 2.82 1.83
N ILE A 132 -24.98 2.15 1.06
CA ILE A 132 -25.40 1.43 -0.16
C ILE A 132 -26.34 0.28 0.20
N TYR A 133 -26.04 -0.52 1.22
CA TYR A 133 -26.89 -1.65 1.61
C TYR A 133 -28.31 -1.21 2.00
N PHE A 134 -28.43 -0.16 2.80
CA PHE A 134 -29.72 0.39 3.24
C PHE A 134 -30.38 1.33 2.22
N ALA A 135 -29.78 1.52 1.05
CA ALA A 135 -30.32 2.40 0.02
C ALA A 135 -31.70 1.92 -0.47
N LYS A 136 -32.68 2.80 -0.30
CA LYS A 136 -34.05 2.68 -0.85
C LYS A 136 -34.34 3.72 -1.93
N GLY A 137 -33.35 4.57 -2.27
CA GLY A 137 -33.45 5.60 -3.30
C GLY A 137 -32.07 6.10 -3.73
N ALA A 138 -32.03 6.89 -4.80
CA ALA A 138 -30.79 7.41 -5.41
C ALA A 138 -29.92 8.20 -4.42
N TRP A 139 -30.53 9.07 -3.62
CA TRP A 139 -29.80 9.97 -2.72
C TRP A 139 -28.88 9.25 -1.73
N LEU A 140 -29.38 8.21 -1.05
CA LEU A 140 -28.58 7.46 -0.07
C LEU A 140 -27.49 6.61 -0.75
N LEU A 141 -27.80 6.11 -1.96
CA LEU A 141 -26.87 5.36 -2.79
C LEU A 141 -25.68 6.25 -3.21
N ASP A 142 -25.97 7.45 -3.70
CA ASP A 142 -24.98 8.45 -4.12
C ASP A 142 -24.13 8.95 -2.96
N LEU A 143 -24.74 9.20 -1.79
CA LEU A 143 -24.01 9.60 -0.59
C LEU A 143 -23.07 8.48 -0.11
N GLY A 144 -23.53 7.23 -0.13
CA GLY A 144 -22.68 6.08 0.17
C GLY A 144 -21.51 5.98 -0.80
N ARG A 145 -21.77 6.23 -2.09
CA ARG A 145 -20.76 6.17 -3.15
C ARG A 145 -19.74 7.29 -3.07
N LEU A 146 -20.16 8.49 -2.70
CA LEU A 146 -19.29 9.62 -2.39
C LEU A 146 -18.36 9.29 -1.21
N SER A 147 -18.91 8.70 -0.14
CA SER A 147 -18.14 8.25 1.03
C SER A 147 -17.09 7.21 0.66
N LEU A 148 -17.46 6.19 -0.12
CA LEU A 148 -16.52 5.19 -0.63
C LEU A 148 -15.43 5.84 -1.50
N GLY A 149 -15.80 6.79 -2.36
CA GLY A 149 -14.85 7.54 -3.17
C GLY A 149 -13.83 8.30 -2.33
N PHE A 150 -14.27 8.96 -1.27
CA PHE A 150 -13.39 9.68 -0.33
C PHE A 150 -12.38 8.72 0.34
N GLY A 151 -12.85 7.58 0.84
CA GLY A 151 -11.98 6.53 1.40
C GLY A 151 -10.97 5.99 0.38
N PHE A 152 -11.41 5.81 -0.87
CA PHE A 152 -10.54 5.39 -1.98
C PHE A 152 -9.43 6.41 -2.27
N GLY A 153 -9.77 7.70 -2.35
CA GLY A 153 -8.80 8.77 -2.53
C GLY A 153 -7.72 8.79 -1.44
N LEU A 154 -8.11 8.59 -0.18
CA LEU A 154 -7.15 8.47 0.93
C LEU A 154 -6.28 7.22 0.82
N THR A 155 -6.87 6.09 0.42
CA THR A 155 -6.18 4.78 0.31
C THR A 155 -5.04 4.82 -0.70
N CYS A 156 -5.26 5.47 -1.84
CA CYS A 156 -4.26 5.60 -2.90
C CYS A 156 -2.95 6.27 -2.45
N TYR A 157 -2.99 7.06 -1.37
CA TYR A 157 -1.82 7.69 -0.76
C TYR A 157 -1.34 6.91 0.47
N ALA A 158 -2.25 6.64 1.42
CA ALA A 158 -1.89 6.11 2.74
C ALA A 158 -1.28 4.69 2.67
N ALA A 159 -1.85 3.81 1.85
CA ALA A 159 -1.41 2.42 1.74
C ALA A 159 0.02 2.27 1.19
N PRO A 160 0.35 2.78 -0.01
CA PRO A 160 1.70 2.62 -0.56
C PRO A 160 2.77 3.34 0.26
N ILE A 161 2.44 4.49 0.85
CA ILE A 161 3.39 5.24 1.67
C ILE A 161 3.68 4.50 2.96
N TYR A 162 2.66 4.11 3.72
CA TYR A 162 2.87 3.34 4.95
C TYR A 162 3.75 2.12 4.72
N LEU A 163 3.45 1.34 3.67
CA LEU A 163 4.24 0.16 3.32
C LEU A 163 5.68 0.49 2.93
N SER A 164 5.89 1.58 2.18
CA SER A 164 7.22 2.03 1.80
C SER A 164 8.08 2.45 3.01
N GLU A 165 7.45 2.97 4.06
CA GLU A 165 8.13 3.46 5.25
C GLU A 165 8.50 2.34 6.23
N ILE A 166 7.69 1.28 6.31
CA ILE A 166 7.95 0.13 7.20
C ILE A 166 8.86 -0.93 6.57
N THR A 167 8.87 -1.04 5.23
CA THR A 167 9.59 -2.12 4.53
C THR A 167 11.07 -1.78 4.39
N PRO A 168 12.00 -2.73 4.65
CA PRO A 168 13.43 -2.49 4.49
C PRO A 168 13.78 -2.22 3.01
N LYS A 169 14.85 -1.44 2.79
CA LYS A 169 15.23 -0.89 1.47
C LYS A 169 15.33 -1.96 0.36
N ASN A 170 15.79 -3.16 0.69
CA ASN A 170 15.99 -4.27 -0.23
C ASN A 170 14.69 -4.99 -0.65
N LEU A 171 13.61 -4.91 0.14
CA LEU A 171 12.34 -5.61 -0.14
C LEU A 171 11.18 -4.66 -0.48
N ARG A 172 11.40 -3.35 -0.34
CA ARG A 172 10.38 -2.31 -0.57
C ARG A 172 9.67 -2.45 -1.91
N GLY A 173 10.43 -2.68 -2.99
CA GLY A 173 9.85 -2.82 -4.32
C GLY A 173 8.85 -3.97 -4.40
N GLY A 174 9.24 -5.17 -3.93
CA GLY A 174 8.38 -6.35 -3.98
C GLY A 174 7.09 -6.21 -3.18
N PHE A 175 7.17 -5.74 -1.93
CA PHE A 175 5.99 -5.56 -1.08
C PHE A 175 5.01 -4.52 -1.65
N THR A 176 5.54 -3.38 -2.13
CA THR A 176 4.71 -2.35 -2.76
C THR A 176 4.05 -2.86 -4.04
N SER A 177 4.77 -3.59 -4.89
CA SER A 177 4.20 -4.17 -6.12
C SER A 177 3.08 -5.17 -5.83
N VAL A 178 3.25 -6.06 -4.84
CA VAL A 178 2.20 -7.02 -4.45
C VAL A 178 0.95 -6.29 -3.97
N THR A 179 1.13 -5.25 -3.16
CA THR A 179 0.02 -4.46 -2.62
C THR A 179 -0.71 -3.68 -3.72
N MET A 180 0.02 -3.10 -4.67
CA MET A 180 -0.60 -2.44 -5.82
C MET A 180 -1.33 -3.42 -6.74
N ALA A 181 -0.81 -4.65 -6.91
CA ALA A 181 -1.46 -5.71 -7.68
C ALA A 181 -2.78 -6.20 -7.05
N MET A 182 -2.99 -5.98 -5.74
CA MET A 182 -4.26 -6.31 -5.08
C MET A 182 -5.44 -5.46 -5.55
N ILE A 183 -5.20 -4.24 -6.04
CA ILE A 183 -6.27 -3.37 -6.55
C ILE A 183 -6.96 -3.98 -7.78
N PRO A 184 -6.26 -4.27 -8.90
CA PRO A 184 -6.88 -4.90 -10.05
C PRO A 184 -7.37 -6.32 -9.76
N PHE A 185 -6.68 -7.07 -8.90
CA PHE A 185 -7.14 -8.38 -8.45
C PHE A 185 -8.52 -8.29 -7.77
N SER A 186 -8.68 -7.36 -6.83
CA SER A 186 -9.96 -7.15 -6.16
C SER A 186 -11.06 -6.66 -7.09
N LEU A 187 -10.71 -5.84 -8.08
CA LEU A 187 -11.65 -5.41 -9.12
C LEU A 187 -12.20 -6.64 -9.85
N THR A 188 -11.33 -7.55 -10.32
CA THR A 188 -11.76 -8.79 -10.98
C THR A 188 -12.63 -9.65 -10.06
N VAL A 189 -12.26 -9.78 -8.78
CA VAL A 189 -13.07 -10.51 -7.79
C VAL A 189 -14.47 -9.88 -7.62
N ALA A 190 -14.56 -8.56 -7.56
CA ALA A 190 -15.85 -7.85 -7.47
C ALA A 190 -16.74 -8.13 -8.69
N TYR A 191 -16.16 -8.13 -9.89
CA TYR A 191 -16.87 -8.50 -11.13
C TYR A 191 -17.38 -9.94 -11.10
N LEU A 192 -16.51 -10.90 -10.74
CA LEU A 192 -16.87 -12.33 -10.70
C LEU A 192 -17.99 -12.60 -9.69
N ILE A 193 -17.84 -12.13 -8.46
CA ILE A 193 -18.85 -12.32 -7.42
C ILE A 193 -20.13 -11.57 -7.81
N GLY A 194 -20.02 -10.33 -8.28
CA GLY A 194 -21.16 -9.51 -8.66
C GLY A 194 -21.99 -10.07 -9.81
N SER A 195 -21.40 -10.92 -10.66
CA SER A 195 -22.15 -11.61 -11.73
C SER A 195 -23.14 -12.67 -11.21
N VAL A 196 -22.95 -13.17 -9.98
CA VAL A 196 -23.76 -14.26 -9.40
C VAL A 196 -24.59 -13.83 -8.20
N VAL A 197 -24.23 -12.73 -7.52
CA VAL A 197 -24.94 -12.26 -6.32
C VAL A 197 -25.74 -10.98 -6.57
N ASN A 198 -26.75 -10.75 -5.72
CA ASN A 198 -27.48 -9.49 -5.70
C ASN A 198 -26.55 -8.32 -5.28
N TRP A 199 -26.78 -7.13 -5.82
CA TRP A 199 -25.99 -5.93 -5.52
C TRP A 199 -25.92 -5.59 -4.02
N ARG A 200 -26.99 -5.81 -3.24
CA ARG A 200 -26.96 -5.60 -1.78
C ARG A 200 -26.06 -6.61 -1.07
N ALA A 201 -26.08 -7.87 -1.51
CA ALA A 201 -25.18 -8.88 -0.98
C ALA A 201 -23.73 -8.58 -1.37
N LEU A 202 -23.50 -8.09 -2.60
CA LEU A 202 -22.19 -7.64 -3.06
C LEU A 202 -21.63 -6.50 -2.19
N ALA A 203 -22.49 -5.56 -1.77
CA ALA A 203 -22.11 -4.48 -0.87
C ALA A 203 -21.67 -5.00 0.51
N LEU A 204 -22.39 -5.99 1.07
CA LEU A 204 -21.98 -6.64 2.32
C LEU A 204 -20.66 -7.39 2.18
N ILE A 205 -20.44 -8.07 1.05
CA ILE A 205 -19.16 -8.74 0.76
C ILE A 205 -18.01 -7.73 0.70
N GLY A 206 -18.25 -6.54 0.12
CA GLY A 206 -17.29 -5.43 0.11
C GLY A 206 -16.98 -4.87 1.50
N ALA A 207 -17.89 -5.00 2.47
CA ALA A 207 -17.68 -4.58 3.85
C ALA A 207 -16.80 -5.57 4.65
N ILE A 208 -16.75 -6.85 4.27
CA ILE A 208 -15.94 -7.88 4.96
C ILE A 208 -14.44 -7.51 5.04
N PRO A 209 -13.74 -7.16 3.93
CA PRO A 209 -12.33 -6.77 4.00
C PRO A 209 -12.11 -5.47 4.81
N CYS A 210 -13.12 -4.60 4.93
CA CYS A 210 -13.06 -3.44 5.82
C CYS A 210 -12.96 -3.89 7.29
N LEU A 211 -13.71 -4.92 7.69
CA LEU A 211 -13.59 -5.46 9.06
C LEU A 211 -12.19 -6.02 9.32
N PHE A 212 -11.59 -6.73 8.36
CA PHE A 212 -10.21 -7.22 8.50
C PHE A 212 -9.19 -6.07 8.59
N LEU A 213 -9.40 -5.00 7.82
CA LEU A 213 -8.61 -3.77 7.91
C LEU A 213 -8.75 -3.13 9.30
N LEU A 214 -9.98 -2.97 9.79
CA LEU A 214 -10.32 -2.42 11.11
C LEU A 214 -9.62 -3.20 12.24
N PHE A 215 -9.74 -4.53 12.24
CA PHE A 215 -9.10 -5.38 13.25
C PHE A 215 -7.58 -5.38 13.11
N GLY A 216 -7.07 -5.47 11.89
CA GLY A 216 -5.64 -5.45 11.61
C GLY A 216 -4.97 -4.16 12.05
N LEU A 217 -5.66 -3.02 11.92
CA LEU A 217 -5.18 -1.70 12.31
C LEU A 217 -4.84 -1.59 13.81
N PHE A 218 -5.45 -2.40 14.68
CA PHE A 218 -5.07 -2.41 16.11
C PHE A 218 -3.68 -2.99 16.35
N PHE A 219 -3.27 -4.00 15.58
CA PHE A 219 -2.04 -4.74 15.80
C PHE A 219 -0.82 -4.14 15.09
N ILE A 220 -1.02 -3.26 14.12
CA ILE A 220 0.09 -2.66 13.37
C ILE A 220 0.69 -1.44 14.11
N PRO A 221 2.03 -1.28 14.08
CA PRO A 221 2.68 -0.06 14.59
C PRO A 221 2.46 1.12 13.63
N GLU A 222 2.58 2.33 14.17
CA GLU A 222 2.63 3.55 13.35
C GLU A 222 3.95 3.62 12.57
N SER A 223 3.99 4.41 11.50
CA SER A 223 5.19 4.56 10.67
C SER A 223 6.38 5.10 11.50
N PRO A 224 7.54 4.41 11.51
CA PRO A 224 8.74 4.91 12.17
C PRO A 224 9.20 6.26 11.61
N ARG A 225 9.10 6.47 10.29
CA ARG A 225 9.50 7.74 9.67
C ARG A 225 8.63 8.90 10.12
N TRP A 226 7.32 8.67 10.28
CA TRP A 226 6.42 9.68 10.82
C TRP A 226 6.70 9.98 12.29
N LEU A 227 6.98 8.94 13.09
CA LEU A 227 7.31 9.10 14.52
C LEU A 227 8.60 9.89 14.72
N ALA A 228 9.60 9.69 13.85
CA ALA A 228 10.81 10.49 13.81
C ALA A 228 10.51 11.96 13.47
N LYS A 229 9.67 12.23 12.47
CA LYS A 229 9.25 13.58 12.06
C LYS A 229 8.60 14.39 13.19
N ILE A 230 7.79 13.73 14.02
CA ILE A 230 7.07 14.37 15.13
C ILE A 230 7.91 14.42 16.42
N GLY A 231 9.11 13.81 16.44
CA GLY A 231 10.00 13.82 17.60
C GLY A 231 9.60 12.84 18.71
N ARG A 232 8.81 11.80 18.40
CA ARG A 232 8.42 10.75 19.37
C ARG A 232 9.45 9.62 19.41
N GLU A 233 10.63 9.94 19.93
CA GLU A 233 11.82 9.08 19.92
C GLU A 233 11.60 7.68 20.54
N LYS A 234 10.92 7.60 21.70
CA LYS A 234 10.65 6.32 22.37
C LYS A 234 9.78 5.37 21.54
N GLU A 235 8.79 5.93 20.83
CA GLU A 235 7.88 5.14 20.00
C GLU A 235 8.49 4.81 18.66
N PHE A 236 9.32 5.70 18.13
CA PHE A 236 10.14 5.45 16.95
C PHE A 236 11.02 4.22 17.14
N GLU A 237 11.79 4.18 18.24
CA GLU A 237 12.66 3.03 18.55
C GLU A 237 11.86 1.75 18.76
N ALA A 238 10.73 1.82 19.48
CA ALA A 238 9.85 0.67 19.71
C ALA A 238 9.25 0.13 18.40
N ALA A 239 8.76 1.00 17.51
CA ALA A 239 8.21 0.61 16.22
C ALA A 239 9.28 0.00 15.31
N LEU A 240 10.48 0.58 15.27
CA LEU A 240 11.59 0.09 14.44
C LEU A 240 12.09 -1.28 14.93
N GLN A 241 12.26 -1.48 16.24
CA GLN A 241 12.61 -2.78 16.83
C GLN A 241 11.52 -3.84 16.61
N CYS A 242 10.24 -3.44 16.64
CA CYS A 242 9.12 -4.34 16.38
C CYS A 242 9.09 -4.81 14.92
N LEU A 243 9.42 -3.93 13.97
CA LEU A 243 9.43 -4.22 12.53
C LEU A 243 10.67 -4.98 12.04
N ARG A 244 11.81 -4.80 12.70
CA ARG A 244 13.10 -5.45 12.34
C ARG A 244 13.42 -6.68 13.20
N GLY A 245 12.80 -6.80 14.36
CA GLY A 245 13.04 -7.86 15.35
C GLY A 245 13.96 -7.38 16.49
N LYS A 246 13.70 -7.89 17.71
CA LYS A 246 14.33 -7.46 18.97
C LYS A 246 15.87 -7.58 19.02
N ASN A 247 16.48 -8.37 18.14
CA ASN A 247 17.91 -8.69 18.18
C ASN A 247 18.71 -8.10 17.02
N VAL A 248 18.11 -7.23 16.20
CA VAL A 248 18.79 -6.60 15.05
C VAL A 248 19.29 -5.22 15.45
N ASN A 249 20.55 -4.89 15.14
CA ASN A 249 21.08 -3.54 15.33
C ASN A 249 20.37 -2.56 14.38
N THR A 250 19.41 -1.81 14.91
CA THR A 250 18.65 -0.79 14.17
C THR A 250 19.28 0.60 14.25
N SER A 251 20.45 0.75 14.89
CA SER A 251 21.10 2.04 15.14
C SER A 251 21.52 2.77 13.87
N GLU A 252 22.01 2.05 12.86
CA GLU A 252 22.43 2.63 11.57
C GLU A 252 21.22 3.10 10.73
N GLU A 253 20.16 2.29 10.66
CA GLU A 253 18.91 2.67 9.98
C GLU A 253 18.22 3.83 10.71
N ALA A 254 18.28 3.85 12.04
CA ALA A 254 17.72 4.95 12.83
C ALA A 254 18.45 6.27 12.60
N ALA A 255 19.78 6.25 12.53
CA ALA A 255 20.58 7.43 12.22
C ALA A 255 20.30 7.94 10.79
N ASP A 256 20.21 7.04 9.81
CA ASP A 256 19.92 7.38 8.40
C ASP A 256 18.55 8.04 8.23
N ILE A 257 17.53 7.55 8.95
CA ILE A 257 16.18 8.15 8.95
C ILE A 257 16.17 9.56 9.54
N LYS A 258 16.95 9.81 10.60
CA LYS A 258 17.04 11.13 11.24
C LYS A 258 17.81 12.17 10.42
N VAL A 259 18.78 11.74 9.61
CA VAL A 259 19.60 12.63 8.76
C VAL A 259 18.88 12.99 7.44
N THR A 260 17.99 12.14 6.95
CA THR A 260 17.30 12.32 5.65
C THR A 260 15.97 13.11 5.77
N GLN A 261 15.70 13.73 6.93
CA GLN A 261 14.48 14.51 7.21
C GLN A 261 14.80 16.00 7.25
#